data_AF-A0A9W4QW53-F1
#
_entry.id   AF-A0A9W4QW53-F1
#
_cell.length_a   1.000
_cell.length_b   1.000
_cell.length_c   1.000
_cell.angle_alpha   90.00
_cell.angle_beta   90.00
_cell.angle_gamma   90.00
#
_symmetry.space_group_name_H-M   'P 1'
#
loop_
_entity.id
_entity.type
_entity.pdbx_description
1 polymer ?
#
loop_
_entity_poly.entity_id
_entity_poly.type
_entity_poly.pdbx_seq_one_letter_code
_entity_poly.pdbx_strand_id
1 'polypeptide(L)'
;MKPNTLNKFITATRANWQGLTSTNILNCKTQLEELARTPSSEPWLAQLHASKQSSTELYRDPEHGFILLAHIEPKHTYRPPHNHGAGWVLYAVQHGAMDISTYSQVTDCNGHTQLVSRGATTLSSGQCHVYLPKDIHDTKSTTDYVLMFRLTSTDIQTEKREGRLIQFDLSR
;
A
#
# COMPACT_ATOMS: atom_id res chain seq x y z
N MET A 1 -4.75 27.25 -6.39
CA MET A 1 -5.00 26.41 -5.19
C MET A 1 -3.90 26.69 -4.17
N LYS A 2 -4.23 26.83 -2.88
CA LYS A 2 -3.18 26.88 -1.85
C LYS A 2 -2.43 25.55 -1.83
N PRO A 3 -1.09 25.53 -1.74
CA PRO A 3 -0.34 24.29 -1.63
C PRO A 3 -0.75 23.56 -0.35
N ASN A 4 -1.06 22.27 -0.48
CA ASN A 4 -1.42 21.37 0.61
C ASN A 4 -0.48 20.16 0.58
N THR A 5 -0.53 19.28 1.58
CA THR A 5 0.43 18.17 1.68
C THR A 5 0.28 17.19 0.51
N LEU A 6 -0.94 16.97 0.01
CA LEU A 6 -1.18 16.12 -1.17
C LEU A 6 -0.49 16.67 -2.44
N ASN A 7 -0.64 17.96 -2.73
CA ASN A 7 -0.01 18.59 -3.90
C ASN A 7 1.52 18.59 -3.80
N LYS A 8 2.07 18.76 -2.57
CA LYS A 8 3.51 18.65 -2.33
C LYS A 8 4.02 17.24 -2.60
N PHE A 9 3.33 16.22 -2.09
CA PHE A 9 3.63 14.82 -2.35
C PHE A 9 3.65 14.53 -3.86
N ILE A 10 2.57 14.87 -4.58
CA ILE A 10 2.45 14.63 -6.02
C ILE A 10 3.59 15.30 -6.77
N THR A 11 3.89 16.57 -6.47
CA THR A 11 4.95 17.32 -7.15
C THR A 11 6.33 16.70 -6.91
N ALA A 12 6.64 16.35 -5.66
CA ALA A 12 7.93 15.78 -5.29
C ALA A 12 8.13 14.37 -5.86
N THR A 13 7.11 13.51 -5.79
CA THR A 13 7.17 12.14 -6.34
C THR A 13 7.35 12.16 -7.84
N ARG A 14 6.62 13.00 -8.58
CA ARG A 14 6.77 13.13 -10.04
C ARG A 14 8.17 13.58 -10.43
N ALA A 15 8.67 14.64 -9.80
CA ALA A 15 9.97 15.21 -10.13
C ALA A 15 11.16 14.24 -9.93
N ASN A 16 10.98 13.22 -9.09
CA ASN A 16 12.04 12.27 -8.72
C ASN A 16 11.74 10.82 -9.15
N TRP A 17 10.70 10.59 -9.95
CA TRP A 17 10.28 9.25 -10.31
C TRP A 17 11.33 8.58 -11.21
N GLN A 18 11.79 7.40 -10.79
CA GLN A 18 12.78 6.61 -11.53
C GLN A 18 12.35 5.15 -11.69
N GLY A 19 11.06 4.85 -11.51
CA GLY A 19 10.57 3.47 -11.51
C GLY A 19 11.12 2.66 -10.34
N LEU A 20 11.49 1.40 -10.57
CA LEU A 20 11.96 0.51 -9.51
C LEU A 20 13.48 0.65 -9.28
N THR A 21 13.86 1.63 -8.46
CA THR A 21 15.22 1.80 -7.94
C THR A 21 15.19 1.98 -6.43
N SER A 22 16.27 1.59 -5.73
CA SER A 22 16.36 1.76 -4.28
C SER A 22 16.16 3.22 -3.85
N THR A 23 16.73 4.16 -4.62
CA THR A 23 16.58 5.60 -4.40
C THR A 23 15.12 6.04 -4.52
N ASN A 24 14.42 5.64 -5.59
CA ASN A 24 13.03 6.03 -5.78
C ASN A 24 12.12 5.45 -4.70
N ILE A 25 12.32 4.18 -4.32
CA ILE A 25 11.55 3.53 -3.27
C ILE A 25 11.73 4.23 -1.93
N LEU A 26 12.97 4.58 -1.56
CA LEU A 26 13.23 5.30 -0.31
C LEU A 26 12.60 6.70 -0.34
N ASN A 27 12.73 7.42 -1.44
CA ASN A 27 12.11 8.74 -1.60
C ASN A 27 10.58 8.66 -1.50
N CYS A 28 9.94 7.72 -2.21
CA CYS A 28 8.50 7.51 -2.15
C CYS A 28 8.04 7.16 -0.73
N LYS A 29 8.80 6.32 -0.02
CA LYS A 29 8.52 5.96 1.37
C LYS A 29 8.55 7.19 2.28
N THR A 30 9.60 8.00 2.23
CA THR A 30 9.71 9.22 3.05
C THR A 30 8.57 10.18 2.75
N GLN A 31 8.28 10.42 1.47
CA GLN A 31 7.18 11.31 1.05
C GLN A 31 5.81 10.81 1.50
N LEU A 32 5.57 9.50 1.46
CA LEU A 32 4.32 8.90 1.96
C LEU A 32 4.20 8.98 3.47
N GLU A 33 5.29 8.83 4.22
CA GLU A 33 5.28 9.00 5.68
C GLU A 33 4.97 10.44 6.09
N GLU A 34 5.46 11.42 5.32
CA GLU A 34 5.06 12.82 5.48
C GLU A 34 3.57 13.03 5.15
N LEU A 35 3.09 12.48 4.02
CA LEU A 35 1.68 12.55 3.65
C LEU A 35 0.77 11.89 4.71
N ALA A 36 1.18 10.76 5.28
CA ALA A 36 0.46 10.06 6.34
C ALA A 36 0.38 10.86 7.65
N ARG A 37 1.25 11.85 7.85
CA ARG A 37 1.21 12.77 9.00
C ARG A 37 0.46 14.08 8.69
N THR A 38 -0.22 14.16 7.55
CA THR A 38 -1.01 15.34 7.17
C THR A 38 -2.01 15.67 8.29
N PRO A 39 -2.09 16.95 8.71
CA PRO A 39 -3.09 17.39 9.68
C PRO A 39 -4.51 17.13 9.17
N SER A 40 -5.39 16.63 10.04
CA SER A 40 -6.81 16.42 9.72
C SER A 40 -7.57 17.71 9.37
N SER A 41 -6.97 18.88 9.60
CA SER A 41 -7.49 20.18 9.18
C SER A 41 -7.38 20.42 7.68
N GLU A 42 -6.59 19.65 6.93
CA GLU A 42 -6.61 19.74 5.46
C GLU A 42 -7.94 19.23 4.91
N PRO A 43 -8.72 20.04 4.16
CA PRO A 43 -10.10 19.70 3.80
C PRO A 43 -10.27 18.40 3.01
N TRP A 44 -9.31 18.06 2.14
CA TRP A 44 -9.35 16.82 1.36
C TRP A 44 -9.24 15.59 2.26
N LEU A 45 -8.41 15.64 3.30
CA LEU A 45 -8.24 14.54 4.24
C LEU A 45 -9.45 14.43 5.17
N ALA A 46 -9.97 15.58 5.65
CA ALA A 46 -11.21 15.61 6.41
C ALA A 46 -12.37 14.96 5.63
N GLN A 47 -12.45 15.20 4.33
CA GLN A 47 -13.46 14.58 3.46
C GLN A 47 -13.30 13.06 3.36
N LEU A 48 -12.08 12.53 3.29
CA LEU A 48 -11.85 11.08 3.29
C LEU A 48 -12.34 10.41 4.59
N HIS A 49 -12.07 11.04 5.74
CA HIS A 49 -12.56 10.56 7.04
C HIS A 49 -14.08 10.60 7.13
N ALA A 50 -14.71 11.64 6.58
CA ALA A 50 -16.16 11.79 6.59
C ALA A 50 -16.87 10.81 5.65
N SER A 51 -16.34 10.61 4.43
CA SER A 51 -16.99 9.77 3.41
C SER A 51 -16.84 8.28 3.70
N LYS A 52 -15.73 7.87 4.33
CA LYS A 52 -15.38 6.46 4.59
C LYS A 52 -15.48 5.55 3.36
N GLN A 53 -15.24 6.09 2.17
CA GLN A 53 -15.22 5.30 0.94
C GLN A 53 -14.09 4.27 1.00
N SER A 54 -14.40 3.02 0.63
CA SER A 54 -13.44 1.91 0.72
C SER A 54 -12.18 2.12 -0.12
N SER A 55 -12.30 2.82 -1.25
CA SER A 55 -11.20 3.20 -2.11
C SER A 55 -11.52 4.51 -2.83
N THR A 56 -10.56 5.43 -2.82
CA THR A 56 -10.62 6.71 -3.52
C THR A 56 -9.31 6.93 -4.25
N GLU A 57 -9.34 7.07 -5.57
CA GLU A 57 -8.17 7.50 -6.34
C GLU A 57 -7.92 8.99 -6.08
N LEU A 58 -6.76 9.33 -5.52
CA LEU A 58 -6.37 10.70 -5.22
C LEU A 58 -5.60 11.32 -6.39
N TYR A 59 -4.79 10.52 -7.06
CA TYR A 59 -3.97 10.95 -8.17
C TYR A 59 -3.54 9.77 -9.03
N ARG A 60 -3.47 9.98 -10.35
CA ARG A 60 -2.86 9.07 -11.31
C ARG A 60 -1.92 9.87 -12.19
N ASP A 61 -0.69 9.38 -12.30
CA ASP A 61 0.31 10.07 -13.08
C ASP A 61 0.17 9.75 -14.58
N PRO A 62 0.02 10.77 -15.46
CA PRO A 62 -0.16 10.54 -16.88
C PRO A 62 1.11 10.11 -17.61
N GLU A 63 2.29 10.37 -17.04
CA GLU A 63 3.58 10.09 -17.69
C GLU A 63 4.16 8.76 -17.22
N HIS A 64 4.08 8.50 -15.92
CA HIS A 64 4.70 7.35 -15.28
C HIS A 64 3.70 6.25 -14.88
N GLY A 65 2.41 6.52 -14.91
CA GLY A 65 1.35 5.54 -14.67
C GLY A 65 1.17 5.08 -13.21
N PHE A 66 1.91 5.67 -12.25
CA PHE A 66 1.70 5.37 -10.84
C PHE A 66 0.39 5.97 -10.33
N ILE A 67 -0.17 5.36 -9.28
CA ILE A 67 -1.47 5.76 -8.72
C ILE A 67 -1.32 5.92 -7.22
N LEU A 68 -1.83 7.01 -6.69
CA LEU A 68 -2.03 7.22 -5.26
C LEU A 68 -3.51 7.03 -4.94
N LEU A 69 -3.81 6.08 -4.06
CA LEU A 69 -5.16 5.83 -3.55
C LEU A 69 -5.23 6.06 -2.03
N ALA A 70 -6.39 6.48 -1.54
CA ALA A 70 -6.78 6.30 -0.15
C ALA A 70 -7.65 5.06 -0.04
N HIS A 71 -7.33 4.17 0.90
CA HIS A 71 -8.12 2.99 1.22
C HIS A 71 -8.61 3.07 2.66
N ILE A 72 -9.86 2.68 2.86
CA ILE A 72 -10.47 2.58 4.18
C ILE A 72 -10.88 1.14 4.44
N GLU A 73 -10.28 0.56 5.46
CA GLU A 73 -10.56 -0.80 5.90
C GLU A 73 -11.21 -0.76 7.29
N PRO A 74 -12.48 -1.20 7.45
CA PRO A 74 -13.12 -1.30 8.76
C PRO A 74 -12.39 -2.25 9.71
N LYS A 75 -12.69 -2.14 11.01
CA LYS A 75 -12.17 -3.05 12.04
C LYS A 75 -12.30 -4.52 11.64
N HIS A 76 -11.26 -5.29 11.93
CA HIS A 76 -11.18 -6.73 11.66
C HIS A 76 -11.25 -7.12 10.18
N THR A 77 -11.17 -6.18 9.24
CA THR A 77 -11.05 -6.53 7.83
C THR A 77 -9.74 -7.27 7.60
N TYR A 78 -9.83 -8.49 7.09
CA TYR A 78 -8.70 -9.33 6.74
C TYR A 78 -8.57 -9.44 5.22
N ARG A 79 -7.37 -9.21 4.70
CA ARG A 79 -7.00 -9.54 3.32
C ARG A 79 -6.04 -10.72 3.38
N PRO A 80 -6.37 -11.86 2.76
CA PRO A 80 -5.51 -13.04 2.78
C PRO A 80 -4.17 -12.77 2.08
N PRO A 81 -3.17 -13.64 2.26
CA PRO A 81 -1.86 -13.45 1.65
C PRO A 81 -1.97 -13.29 0.13
N HIS A 82 -1.37 -12.24 -0.41
CA HIS A 82 -1.36 -11.96 -1.84
C HIS A 82 -0.09 -11.20 -2.24
N ASN A 83 0.25 -11.25 -3.52
CA ASN A 83 1.26 -10.38 -4.12
C ASN A 83 0.61 -9.26 -4.97
N HIS A 84 1.43 -8.48 -5.68
CA HIS A 84 0.96 -7.40 -6.57
C HIS A 84 1.39 -7.62 -8.03
N GLY A 85 1.64 -8.88 -8.41
CA GLY A 85 2.12 -9.23 -9.74
C GLY A 85 3.48 -8.63 -10.07
N ALA A 86 3.58 -7.96 -11.21
CA ALA A 86 4.77 -7.22 -11.64
C ALA A 86 4.85 -5.82 -11.03
N GLY A 87 3.76 -5.33 -10.43
CA GLY A 87 3.73 -4.05 -9.74
C GLY A 87 4.38 -4.10 -8.37
N TRP A 88 4.76 -2.92 -7.87
CA TRP A 88 5.14 -2.71 -6.48
C TRP A 88 4.21 -1.71 -5.83
N VAL A 89 4.10 -1.79 -4.50
CA VAL A 89 3.19 -0.95 -3.73
C VAL A 89 3.78 -0.54 -2.39
N LEU A 90 3.50 0.70 -1.98
CA LEU A 90 3.79 1.20 -0.64
C LEU A 90 2.49 1.46 0.10
N TYR A 91 2.40 1.00 1.34
CA TYR A 91 1.28 1.26 2.24
C TYR A 91 1.73 2.20 3.34
N ALA A 92 1.11 3.37 3.44
CA ALA A 92 1.34 4.31 4.53
C ALA A 92 0.05 4.51 5.32
N VAL A 93 0.06 4.18 6.61
CA VAL A 93 -1.13 4.32 7.45
C VAL A 93 -1.23 5.76 7.90
N GLN A 94 -2.34 6.43 7.59
CA GLN A 94 -2.63 7.78 8.04
C GLN A 94 -3.43 7.76 9.35
N HIS A 95 -4.38 6.84 9.49
CA HIS A 95 -5.18 6.69 10.71
C HIS A 95 -5.38 5.22 11.07
N GLY A 96 -5.38 4.93 12.36
CA GLY A 96 -5.55 3.58 12.90
C GLY A 96 -4.26 2.77 12.88
N ALA A 97 -4.42 1.45 12.93
CA ALA A 97 -3.34 0.49 12.83
C ALA A 97 -3.82 -0.83 12.22
N MET A 98 -2.88 -1.55 11.60
CA MET A 98 -3.12 -2.86 11.01
C MET A 98 -1.93 -3.78 11.24
N ASP A 99 -2.19 -5.07 11.40
CA ASP A 99 -1.16 -6.10 11.40
C ASP A 99 -0.90 -6.57 9.98
N ILE A 100 0.37 -6.79 9.68
CA ILE A 100 0.84 -7.26 8.38
C ILE A 100 1.84 -8.39 8.61
N SER A 101 1.53 -9.58 8.08
CA SER A 101 2.49 -10.67 7.97
C SER A 101 3.07 -10.71 6.57
N THR A 102 4.36 -11.03 6.44
CA THR A 102 4.99 -11.25 5.13
C THR A 102 5.38 -12.70 4.97
N TYR A 103 5.38 -13.18 3.73
CA TYR A 103 5.58 -14.60 3.45
C TYR A 103 6.60 -14.84 2.34
N SER A 104 7.22 -16.02 2.35
CA SER A 104 7.93 -16.62 1.22
C SER A 104 7.26 -17.92 0.83
N GLN A 105 7.23 -18.22 -0.47
CA GLN A 105 7.04 -19.60 -0.90
C GLN A 105 8.35 -20.35 -0.71
N VAL A 106 8.31 -21.47 -0.01
CA VAL A 106 9.46 -22.34 0.22
C VAL A 106 9.14 -23.71 -0.34
N THR A 107 10.04 -24.22 -1.20
CA THR A 107 9.94 -25.56 -1.75
C THR A 107 11.01 -26.44 -1.11
N ASP A 108 10.60 -27.56 -0.53
CA ASP A 108 11.52 -28.50 0.10
C ASP A 108 12.23 -29.42 -0.92
N CYS A 109 13.10 -30.29 -0.43
CA CYS A 109 13.84 -31.24 -1.26
C CYS A 109 12.96 -32.31 -1.94
N ASN A 110 11.71 -32.48 -1.49
CA ASN A 110 10.74 -33.40 -2.08
C ASN A 110 9.84 -32.70 -3.12
N GLY A 111 10.05 -31.41 -3.36
CA GLY A 111 9.25 -30.60 -4.29
C GLY A 111 7.94 -30.10 -3.70
N HIS A 112 7.73 -30.22 -2.39
CA HIS A 112 6.53 -29.68 -1.73
C HIS A 112 6.71 -28.17 -1.47
N THR A 113 5.82 -27.36 -2.05
CA THR A 113 5.81 -25.90 -1.88
C THR A 113 4.77 -25.49 -0.84
N GLN A 114 5.20 -24.71 0.15
CA GLN A 114 4.34 -24.13 1.19
C GLN A 114 4.62 -22.64 1.38
N LEU A 115 3.66 -21.93 1.99
CA LEU A 115 3.80 -20.52 2.32
C LEU A 115 4.31 -20.35 3.75
N VAL A 116 5.54 -19.86 3.92
CA VAL A 116 6.18 -19.67 5.21
C VAL A 116 6.13 -18.20 5.63
N SER A 117 5.56 -17.92 6.79
CA SER A 117 5.51 -16.57 7.38
C SER A 117 6.88 -16.15 7.92
N ARG A 118 7.28 -14.91 7.66
CA ARG A 118 8.43 -14.24 8.32
C ARG A 118 8.05 -13.61 9.67
N GLY A 119 6.78 -13.72 10.07
CA GLY A 119 6.22 -13.06 11.24
C GLY A 119 5.32 -11.87 10.88
N ALA A 120 4.63 -11.37 11.90
CA ALA A 120 3.70 -10.25 11.82
C ALA A 120 4.28 -8.98 12.45
N THR A 121 3.94 -7.84 11.88
CA THR A 121 4.30 -6.50 12.39
C THR A 121 3.07 -5.60 12.36
N THR A 122 2.93 -4.74 13.37
CA THR A 122 1.87 -3.73 13.38
C THR A 122 2.36 -2.46 12.68
N LEU A 123 1.64 -2.05 11.63
CA LEU A 123 1.84 -0.78 10.94
C LEU A 123 0.84 0.26 11.48
N SER A 124 1.38 1.31 12.09
CA SER A 124 0.63 2.38 12.78
C SER A 124 0.64 3.70 12.01
N SER A 125 -0.22 4.63 12.41
CA SER A 125 -0.28 5.99 11.83
C SER A 125 1.10 6.66 11.70
N GLY A 126 1.37 7.21 10.52
CA GLY A 126 2.63 7.88 10.16
C GLY A 126 3.76 6.95 9.72
N GLN A 127 3.52 5.63 9.64
CA GLN A 127 4.50 4.64 9.17
C GLN A 127 4.16 4.14 7.76
N CYS A 128 5.18 3.75 7.01
CA CYS A 128 5.04 3.19 5.67
C CYS A 128 5.83 1.89 5.50
N HIS A 129 5.22 0.88 4.87
CA HIS A 129 5.89 -0.34 4.41
C HIS A 129 5.93 -0.40 2.88
N VAL A 130 6.96 -1.09 2.36
CA VAL A 130 7.21 -1.29 0.94
C VAL A 130 7.01 -2.76 0.60
N TYR A 131 6.37 -3.04 -0.53
CA TYR A 131 6.24 -4.38 -1.10
C TYR A 131 6.67 -4.34 -2.55
N LEU A 132 7.76 -5.04 -2.84
CA LEU A 132 8.35 -5.16 -4.16
C LEU A 132 7.56 -6.18 -5.00
N PRO A 133 7.83 -6.29 -6.32
CA PRO A 133 7.15 -7.27 -7.14
C PRO A 133 7.27 -8.67 -6.55
N LYS A 134 6.14 -9.38 -6.51
CA LYS A 134 6.00 -10.73 -5.93
C LYS A 134 6.13 -10.83 -4.41
N ASP A 135 6.41 -9.76 -3.66
CA ASP A 135 6.35 -9.82 -2.20
C ASP A 135 4.94 -10.21 -1.76
N ILE A 136 4.87 -11.18 -0.85
CA ILE A 136 3.60 -11.75 -0.37
C ILE A 136 3.34 -11.21 1.02
N HIS A 137 2.16 -10.63 1.22
CA HIS A 137 1.71 -10.21 2.53
C HIS A 137 0.22 -10.42 2.73
N ASP A 138 -0.19 -10.53 3.99
CA ASP A 138 -1.56 -10.39 4.42
C ASP A 138 -1.74 -9.08 5.20
N THR A 139 -3.00 -8.72 5.46
CA THR A 139 -3.30 -7.53 6.25
C THR A 139 -4.51 -7.74 7.12
N LYS A 140 -4.49 -7.23 8.36
CA LYS A 140 -5.64 -7.22 9.27
C LYS A 140 -5.79 -5.88 9.97
N SER A 141 -6.90 -5.19 9.78
CA SER A 141 -7.19 -3.95 10.54
C SER A 141 -7.45 -4.26 12.02
N THR A 142 -6.76 -3.56 12.92
CA THR A 142 -6.83 -3.80 14.37
C THR A 142 -7.58 -2.70 15.13
N THR A 143 -7.67 -1.50 14.57
CA THR A 143 -8.47 -0.37 15.08
C THR A 143 -9.85 -0.28 14.43
N ASP A 144 -10.70 0.63 14.90
CA ASP A 144 -12.08 0.80 14.42
C ASP A 144 -12.19 0.97 12.89
N TYR A 145 -11.23 1.68 12.31
CA TYR A 145 -10.94 1.64 10.89
C TYR A 145 -9.47 2.01 10.67
N VAL A 146 -8.97 1.68 9.49
CA VAL A 146 -7.66 2.09 9.01
C VAL A 146 -7.86 2.94 7.77
N LEU A 147 -7.31 4.15 7.76
CA LEU A 147 -7.13 4.92 6.54
C LEU A 147 -5.66 4.79 6.13
N MET A 148 -5.42 4.22 4.95
CA MET A 148 -4.07 4.04 4.40
C MET A 148 -3.97 4.70 3.03
N PHE A 149 -2.82 5.28 2.74
CA PHE A 149 -2.44 5.63 1.39
C PHE A 149 -1.72 4.45 0.74
N ARG A 150 -2.12 4.13 -0.49
CA ARG A 150 -1.49 3.12 -1.33
C ARG A 150 -0.90 3.81 -2.54
N LEU A 151 0.43 3.84 -2.64
CA LEU A 151 1.11 4.23 -3.87
C LEU A 151 1.46 2.98 -4.65
N THR A 152 0.85 2.79 -5.82
CA THR A 152 1.11 1.65 -6.69
C THR A 152 1.88 2.10 -7.93
N SER A 153 2.83 1.29 -8.38
CA SER A 153 3.60 1.58 -9.59
C SER A 153 2.78 1.49 -10.89
N THR A 154 1.60 0.88 -10.80
CA THR A 154 0.68 0.62 -11.90
C THR A 154 -0.73 0.43 -11.33
N ASP A 155 -1.71 0.23 -12.20
CA ASP A 155 -3.04 -0.20 -11.82
C ASP A 155 -3.06 -1.67 -11.40
N ILE A 156 -3.22 -1.92 -10.10
CA ILE A 156 -3.27 -3.29 -9.56
C ILE A 156 -4.49 -4.06 -10.07
N GLN A 157 -5.56 -3.39 -10.52
CA GLN A 157 -6.68 -4.09 -11.17
C GLN A 157 -6.27 -4.68 -12.52
N THR A 158 -5.30 -4.06 -13.22
CA THR A 158 -4.71 -4.64 -14.43
C THR A 158 -3.88 -5.86 -14.09
N GLU A 159 -3.04 -5.82 -13.06
CA GLU A 159 -2.29 -7.00 -12.58
C GLU A 159 -3.21 -8.17 -12.22
N LYS A 160 -4.37 -7.88 -11.60
CA LYS A 160 -5.39 -8.88 -11.29
C LYS A 160 -6.07 -9.43 -12.55
N ARG A 161 -6.51 -8.55 -13.46
CA ARG A 161 -7.20 -8.95 -14.71
C ARG A 161 -6.30 -9.80 -15.61
N GLU A 162 -5.01 -9.53 -15.61
CA GLU A 162 -4.01 -10.25 -16.40
C GLU A 162 -3.43 -11.47 -15.65
N GLY A 163 -3.98 -11.83 -14.48
CA GLY A 163 -3.63 -13.03 -13.73
C GLY A 163 -2.25 -13.00 -13.08
N ARG A 164 -1.60 -11.84 -13.00
CA ARG A 164 -0.28 -11.69 -12.36
C ARG A 164 -0.38 -11.51 -10.85
N LEU A 165 -1.43 -10.88 -10.37
CA LEU A 165 -1.74 -10.83 -8.94
C LEU A 165 -2.24 -12.19 -8.47
N ILE A 166 -1.55 -12.79 -7.52
CA ILE A 166 -1.88 -14.09 -6.95
C ILE A 166 -2.29 -13.90 -5.50
N GLN A 167 -3.45 -14.44 -5.14
CA GLN A 167 -3.88 -14.65 -3.77
C GLN A 167 -3.57 -16.09 -3.39
N PHE A 168 -2.97 -16.28 -2.22
CA PHE A 168 -2.58 -17.58 -1.69
C PHE A 168 -3.57 -18.02 -0.60
N ASP A 169 -3.75 -19.32 -0.51
CA ASP A 169 -4.54 -19.95 0.53
C ASP A 169 -3.61 -20.47 1.62
N LEU A 170 -3.94 -20.21 2.88
CA LEU A 170 -3.20 -20.73 4.04
C LEU A 170 -3.64 -22.15 4.43
N SER A 171 -4.68 -22.70 3.79
CA SER A 171 -5.27 -24.00 4.14
C SER A 171 -4.67 -25.21 3.41
N ARG A 172 -3.52 -25.06 2.72
CA ARG A 172 -2.83 -26.15 2.02
C ARG A 172 -1.47 -26.44 2.61
#